data_AF-A0A932L8K9-F1
#
_entry.id   AF-A0A932L8K9-F1
#
_cell.length_a   1.000
_cell.length_b   1.000
_cell.length_c   1.000
_cell.angle_alpha   90.00
_cell.angle_beta   90.00
_cell.angle_gamma   90.00
#
_symmetry.space_group_name_H-M   'P 1'
#
loop_
_entity.id
_entity.type
_entity.pdbx_description
1 polymer ?
#
loop_
_entity_poly.entity_id
_entity_poly.type
_entity_poly.pdbx_seq_one_letter_code
_entity_poly.pdbx_strand_id
1 'polypeptide(L)'
;MTDEGQAASAELNSDGDYVVHCRPGRFKVAVTPPPPPDPLAAPAAPSSRSSAVAQSIPQRYRDLGRSGLTIDVKEGDNRFDILLKR
;
A
#
# COMPACT_ATOMS: atom_id res chain seq x y z
N MET A 1 -14.27 -17.66 19.08
CA MET A 1 -14.40 -16.87 17.85
C MET A 1 -13.10 -16.13 17.68
N THR A 2 -12.21 -16.65 16.85
CA THR A 2 -10.87 -16.08 16.63
C THR A 2 -11.02 -14.94 15.64
N ASP A 3 -10.98 -13.71 16.15
CA ASP A 3 -10.72 -12.51 15.36
C ASP A 3 -9.25 -12.57 14.92
N GLU A 4 -8.95 -13.47 13.98
CA GLU A 4 -7.65 -13.48 13.31
C GLU A 4 -7.66 -12.27 12.38
N GLY A 5 -7.22 -11.12 12.89
CA GLY A 5 -7.08 -9.89 12.13
C GLY A 5 -6.30 -10.15 10.85
N GLN A 6 -7.02 -10.36 9.75
CA GLN A 6 -6.43 -10.67 8.45
C GLN A 6 -5.91 -9.37 7.85
N ALA A 7 -4.63 -9.36 7.55
CA ALA A 7 -3.96 -8.30 6.81
C ALA A 7 -3.25 -8.91 5.61
N ALA A 8 -3.24 -8.16 4.51
CA ALA A 8 -2.44 -8.46 3.34
C ALA A 8 -1.81 -7.15 2.86
N SER A 9 -0.59 -7.24 2.37
CA SER A 9 0.14 -6.11 1.80
C SER A 9 0.82 -6.55 0.51
N ALA A 10 1.01 -5.59 -0.38
CA ALA A 10 1.77 -5.76 -1.60
C ALA A 10 2.57 -4.50 -1.88
N GLU A 11 3.63 -4.65 -2.66
CA GLU A 11 4.38 -3.51 -3.17
C GLU A 11 3.56 -2.80 -4.27
N LEU A 12 3.66 -1.47 -4.28
CA LEU A 12 3.10 -0.65 -5.34
C LEU A 12 4.19 -0.49 -6.41
N ASN A 13 3.87 -0.89 -7.65
CA ASN A 13 4.79 -0.72 -8.77
C ASN A 13 4.95 0.77 -9.14
N SER A 14 6.00 1.11 -9.90
CA SER A 14 6.26 2.48 -10.35
C SER A 14 5.10 3.10 -11.13
N ASP A 15 4.32 2.24 -11.79
CA ASP A 15 3.23 2.63 -12.67
C ASP A 15 1.89 2.77 -11.92
N GLY A 16 1.90 2.53 -10.59
CA GLY A 16 0.72 2.61 -9.73
C GLY A 16 -0.09 1.32 -9.62
N ASP A 17 0.30 0.27 -10.36
CA ASP A 17 -0.33 -1.04 -10.28
C ASP A 17 0.11 -1.81 -9.03
N TYR A 18 -0.80 -2.62 -8.49
CA TYR A 18 -0.55 -3.50 -7.34
C TYR A 18 -1.36 -4.80 -7.47
N VAL A 19 -0.86 -5.88 -6.85
CA VAL A 19 -1.57 -7.16 -6.77
C VAL A 19 -1.50 -7.66 -5.34
N VAL A 20 -2.66 -7.77 -4.68
CA VAL A 20 -2.78 -8.25 -3.29
C VAL A 20 -3.51 -9.58 -3.29
N HIS A 21 -2.91 -10.60 -2.69
CA HIS A 21 -3.56 -11.87 -2.44
C HIS A 21 -4.12 -11.88 -1.01
N CYS A 22 -5.43 -12.03 -0.90
CA CYS A 22 -6.12 -12.10 0.39
C CYS A 22 -7.34 -13.01 0.29
N ARG A 23 -7.86 -13.43 1.45
CA ARG A 23 -9.15 -14.12 1.50
C ARG A 23 -10.28 -13.11 1.22
N PRO A 24 -11.41 -13.57 0.66
CA PRO A 24 -12.59 -12.73 0.53
C PRO A 24 -12.99 -12.12 1.89
N GLY A 25 -13.38 -10.85 1.87
CA GLY A 25 -13.67 -10.12 3.09
C GLY A 25 -13.64 -8.61 2.89
N ARG A 26 -13.98 -7.88 3.96
CA ARG A 26 -13.98 -6.42 3.99
C ARG A 26 -12.71 -5.91 4.65
N PHE A 27 -11.92 -5.13 3.91
CA PHE A 27 -10.62 -4.64 4.37
C PHE A 27 -10.58 -3.12 4.44
N LYS A 28 -9.93 -2.61 5.49
CA LYS A 28 -9.44 -1.23 5.51
C LYS A 28 -8.12 -1.17 4.75
N VAL A 29 -7.92 -0.11 3.98
CA VAL A 29 -6.75 -0.01 3.09
C VAL A 29 -5.92 1.21 3.44
N ALA A 30 -4.61 1.07 3.45
CA ALA A 30 -3.66 2.17 3.56
C ALA A 30 -2.58 2.00 2.49
N VAL A 31 -2.03 3.12 2.02
CA VAL A 31 -0.94 3.17 1.04
C VAL A 31 0.22 3.87 1.73
N THR A 32 1.30 3.13 1.99
CA THR A 32 2.48 3.67 2.68
C THR A 32 3.61 3.93 1.69
N PRO A 33 4.34 5.05 1.82
CA PRO A 33 5.54 5.26 1.03
C PRO A 33 6.60 4.20 1.38
N PRO A 34 7.55 3.93 0.46
CA PRO A 34 8.68 3.06 0.75
C PRO A 34 9.48 3.56 1.97
N PRO A 35 10.09 2.65 2.75
CA PRO A 35 10.92 3.05 3.88
C PRO A 35 12.13 3.87 3.39
N PRO A 36 12.64 4.81 4.21
CA PRO A 36 13.85 5.54 3.88
C PRO A 36 15.03 4.56 3.72
N PRO A 37 16.01 4.85 2.84
CA PRO A 37 17.20 4.03 2.71
C PRO A 37 17.95 3.96 4.05
N ASP A 38 18.46 2.76 4.38
CA ASP A 38 19.24 2.54 5.59
C ASP A 38 20.54 3.37 5.55
N PRO A 39 20.79 4.26 6.52
CA PRO A 39 21.99 5.10 6.54
C PRO A 39 23.30 4.32 6.75
N LEU A 40 23.23 3.06 7.20
CA LEU A 40 24.39 2.19 7.42
C LEU A 40 24.63 1.18 6.28
N ALA A 41 23.71 1.08 5.33
CA ALA A 41 23.94 0.29 4.13
C ALA A 41 25.08 0.94 3.32
N ALA A 42 26.07 0.14 2.92
CA ALA A 42 27.07 0.58 1.94
C ALA A 42 26.36 1.21 0.73
N PRO A 43 26.94 2.22 0.06
CA PRO A 43 26.28 2.92 -1.04
C PRO A 43 26.10 1.97 -2.23
N ALA A 44 25.04 1.16 -2.19
CA ALA A 44 24.43 0.62 -3.39
C ALA A 44 23.94 1.84 -4.16
N ALA A 45 24.32 1.93 -5.43
CA ALA A 45 24.02 3.04 -6.33
C ALA A 45 22.63 3.65 -6.07
N PRO A 46 22.49 4.99 -6.12
CA PRO A 46 21.24 5.65 -5.77
C PRO A 46 20.13 5.07 -6.63
N SER A 47 19.25 4.27 -6.02
CA SER A 47 17.97 3.93 -6.61
C SER A 47 17.10 5.18 -6.49
N SER A 48 17.44 6.19 -7.29
CA SER A 48 16.79 7.49 -7.44
C SER A 48 15.34 7.39 -7.96
N ARG A 49 14.80 6.17 -8.06
CA ARG A 49 13.44 5.90 -8.52
C ARG A 49 12.40 5.80 -7.40
N SER A 50 12.81 5.66 -6.14
CA SER A 50 11.85 5.54 -5.01
C SER A 50 11.34 6.89 -4.48
N SER A 51 11.99 8.01 -4.84
CA SER A 51 11.67 9.33 -4.27
C SER A 51 10.47 10.02 -4.93
N ALA A 52 10.16 9.73 -6.20
CA ALA A 52 9.10 10.44 -6.92
C ALA A 52 7.68 10.00 -6.48
N VAL A 53 7.49 8.72 -6.15
CA VAL A 53 6.18 8.17 -5.74
C VAL A 53 5.92 8.40 -4.24
N ALA A 54 6.98 8.38 -3.42
CA ALA A 54 6.89 8.67 -1.98
C ALA A 54 6.39 10.11 -1.69
N GLN A 55 6.65 11.05 -2.59
CA GLN A 55 6.32 12.46 -2.43
C GLN A 55 4.84 12.78 -2.69
N SER A 56 4.07 11.92 -3.37
CA SER A 56 2.69 12.25 -3.73
C SER A 56 1.61 11.58 -2.88
N ILE A 57 1.92 10.61 -2.02
CA ILE A 57 0.92 9.91 -1.20
C ILE A 57 0.53 10.79 0.01
N PRO A 58 -0.70 11.33 0.09
CA PRO A 58 -1.11 12.17 1.20
C PRO A 58 -1.12 11.41 2.53
N GLN A 59 -0.75 12.09 3.62
CA GLN A 59 -0.56 11.47 4.94
C GLN A 59 -1.82 10.73 5.44
N ARG A 60 -3.02 11.21 5.09
CA ARG A 60 -4.28 10.56 5.48
C ARG A 60 -4.40 9.12 4.99
N TYR A 61 -3.85 8.80 3.81
CA TYR A 61 -3.94 7.46 3.24
C TYR A 61 -2.88 6.51 3.78
N ARG A 62 -1.90 7.00 4.55
CA ARG A 62 -0.80 6.19 5.11
C ARG A 62 -1.18 5.42 6.36
N ASP A 63 -2.35 5.68 6.93
CA ASP A 63 -2.81 5.10 8.19
C ASP A 63 -4.19 4.44 8.01
N LEU A 64 -4.35 3.20 8.46
CA LEU A 64 -5.59 2.42 8.31
C LEU A 64 -6.79 3.04 9.05
N GLY A 65 -6.55 3.77 10.14
CA GLY A 65 -7.58 4.45 10.91
C GLY A 65 -8.02 5.77 10.27
N ARG A 66 -7.18 6.39 9.43
CA ARG A 66 -7.42 7.71 8.83
C ARG A 66 -7.69 7.69 7.34
N SER A 67 -7.35 6.61 6.63
CA SER A 67 -7.49 6.54 5.17
C SER A 67 -8.94 6.66 4.72
N GLY A 68 -9.87 6.17 5.54
CA GLY A 68 -11.28 6.05 5.18
C GLY A 68 -11.53 5.12 3.98
N LEU A 69 -10.50 4.42 3.49
CA LEU A 69 -10.59 3.52 2.36
C LEU A 69 -11.05 2.15 2.86
N THR A 70 -12.07 1.61 2.21
CA THR A 70 -12.58 0.27 2.48
C THR A 70 -12.88 -0.42 1.17
N ILE A 71 -12.47 -1.67 1.06
CA ILE A 71 -12.65 -2.50 -0.12
C ILE A 71 -13.31 -3.80 0.30
N ASP A 72 -14.32 -4.22 -0.47
CA ASP A 72 -14.99 -5.50 -0.31
C ASP A 72 -14.46 -6.48 -1.36
N VAL A 73 -13.63 -7.42 -0.93
CA VAL A 73 -13.01 -8.44 -1.79
C VAL A 73 -13.92 -9.66 -1.85
N LYS A 74 -14.29 -10.07 -3.07
CA LYS A 74 -15.07 -11.29 -3.34
C LYS A 74 -14.14 -12.44 -3.74
N GLU A 75 -14.67 -13.65 -3.83
CA GLU A 75 -13.94 -14.77 -4.43
C GLU A 75 -13.58 -14.49 -5.89
N GLY A 76 -12.36 -14.87 -6.28
CA GLY A 76 -11.83 -14.67 -7.62
C GLY A 76 -11.15 -13.31 -7.82
N ASP A 77 -11.11 -12.86 -9.08
CA ASP A 77 -10.41 -11.65 -9.46
C ASP A 77 -11.24 -10.41 -9.14
N ASN A 78 -10.64 -9.48 -8.40
CA ASN A 78 -11.24 -8.20 -8.07
C ASN A 78 -10.32 -7.07 -8.53
N ARG A 79 -10.91 -6.03 -9.14
CA ARG A 79 -10.16 -4.85 -9.59
C ARG A 79 -10.70 -3.61 -8.89
N PHE A 80 -9.80 -2.86 -8.27
CA PHE A 80 -10.10 -1.63 -7.57
C PHE A 80 -9.07 -0.56 -7.92
N ASP A 81 -9.53 0.67 -8.13
CA ASP A 81 -8.64 1.82 -8.33
C ASP A 81 -8.65 2.68 -7.07
N ILE A 82 -7.47 2.91 -6.49
CA ILE A 82 -7.30 3.78 -5.32
C ILE A 82 -6.93 5.18 -5.78
N LEU A 83 -7.93 6.06 -5.86
CA LEU A 83 -7.72 7.46 -6.23
C LEU A 83 -7.26 8.28 -5.02
N LEU A 84 -5.96 8.59 -4.99
CA LEU A 84 -5.37 9.47 -3.99
C LEU A 84 -5.71 10.92 -4.33
N LYS A 85 -6.76 11.46 -3.70
CA LYS A 85 -7.04 12.90 -3.78
C LYS A 85 -5.94 13.64 -3.01
N ARG A 86 -5.53 14.84 -3.47
CA ARG A 86 -4.65 15.70 -2.64
C ARG A 86 -5.38 16.21 -1.40
#